data_AF-A0A9E4RJN6-F1
#
_entry.id   AF-A0A9E4RJN6-F1
#
_cell.length_a   1.000
_cell.length_b   1.000
_cell.length_c   1.000
_cell.angle_alpha   90.00
_cell.angle_beta   90.00
_cell.angle_gamma   90.00
#
_symmetry.space_group_name_H-M   'P 1'
#
loop_
_entity.id
_entity.type
_entity.pdbx_description
1 polymer ?
#
loop_
_entity_poly.entity_id
_entity_poly.type
_entity_poly.pdbx_seq_one_letter_code
_entity_poly.pdbx_strand_id
1 'polypeptide(L)'
;MQMLAHLWPAGCDVPPLPPQGAGKALLLEVMPGAVLRALKLPFKGYKNGTRRLDLRRQILEGLPERIPLALPNLEDLQDDCMASHDCLDAVVAAVAAALWSTDPVMFRLPAPPDGRENGSSLMPNPMIEGWLYAPVHIGDRYPGFHPG
;
A
#
# COMPACT_ATOMS: atom_id res chain seq x y z
N MET A 1 -2.11 16.30 0.33
CA MET A 1 -1.35 15.69 1.43
C MET A 1 0.11 16.12 1.40
N GLN A 2 0.49 17.10 2.22
CA GLN A 2 1.90 17.55 2.39
C GLN A 2 2.64 16.82 3.53
N MET A 3 1.95 15.96 4.30
CA MET A 3 2.43 15.43 5.57
C MET A 3 3.74 14.63 5.45
N LEU A 4 3.88 13.80 4.41
CA LEU A 4 5.06 12.94 4.24
C LEU A 4 6.31 13.73 3.86
N ALA A 5 6.14 14.80 3.08
CA ALA A 5 7.24 15.70 2.73
C ALA A 5 7.80 16.44 3.96
N HIS A 6 7.00 16.65 5.01
CA HIS A 6 7.47 17.23 6.28
C HIS A 6 8.14 16.19 7.20
N LEU A 7 7.80 14.91 7.05
CA LEU A 7 8.36 13.82 7.86
C LEU A 7 9.73 13.36 7.35
N TRP A 8 10.03 13.53 6.07
CA TRP A 8 11.37 13.28 5.54
C TRP A 8 12.43 14.18 6.21
N PRO A 9 12.31 15.53 6.25
CA PRO A 9 13.22 16.39 7.02
C PRO A 9 13.26 16.08 8.53
N ALA A 10 12.22 15.47 9.08
CA ALA A 10 12.17 15.03 10.48
C ALA A 10 12.92 13.72 10.75
N GLY A 11 13.50 13.09 9.74
CA GLY A 11 14.36 11.91 9.87
C GLY A 11 13.70 10.58 9.51
N CYS A 12 12.52 10.57 8.89
CA CYS A 12 11.92 9.36 8.34
C CYS A 12 12.38 9.10 6.91
N ASP A 13 12.57 7.83 6.56
CA ASP A 13 12.71 7.45 5.16
C ASP A 13 11.32 7.41 4.52
N VAL A 14 11.13 8.15 3.43
CA VAL A 14 9.87 8.29 2.72
C VAL A 14 10.14 8.03 1.25
N PRO A 15 9.98 6.79 0.76
CA PRO A 15 10.20 6.50 -0.65
C PRO A 15 9.33 7.41 -1.54
N PRO A 16 9.76 7.72 -2.78
CA PRO A 16 11.04 7.35 -3.39
C PRO A 16 12.19 8.31 -3.00
N LEU A 17 12.01 9.19 -2.02
CA LEU A 17 13.06 10.11 -1.63
C LEU A 17 14.31 9.32 -1.22
N PRO A 18 15.51 9.85 -1.50
CA PRO A 18 16.74 9.18 -1.10
C PRO A 18 16.73 8.87 0.41
N PRO A 19 17.19 7.68 0.80
CA PRO A 19 17.28 7.32 2.21
C PRO A 19 18.27 8.24 2.92
N GLN A 20 17.96 8.61 4.16
CA GLN A 20 18.79 9.53 4.95
C GLN A 20 19.89 8.83 5.76
N GLY A 21 19.89 7.50 5.78
CA GLY A 21 20.90 6.67 6.45
C GLY A 21 20.30 5.40 7.05
N ALA A 22 21.15 4.49 7.53
CA ALA A 22 20.70 3.24 8.13
C ALA A 22 19.98 3.48 9.48
N GLY A 23 18.96 2.66 9.79
CA GLY A 23 18.29 2.64 11.09
C GLY A 23 17.17 3.67 11.28
N LYS A 24 16.68 4.29 10.20
CA LYS A 24 15.52 5.21 10.26
C LYS A 24 14.20 4.47 10.08
N ALA A 25 13.14 5.04 10.65
CA ALA A 25 11.79 4.55 10.44
C ALA A 25 11.35 4.85 8.99
N LEU A 26 10.86 3.82 8.31
CA LEU A 26 10.30 3.93 6.97
C LEU A 26 8.80 4.26 7.07
N LEU A 27 8.36 5.27 6.30
CA LEU A 27 6.97 5.66 6.22
C LEU A 27 6.43 5.45 4.81
N LEU A 28 5.38 4.64 4.71
CA LEU A 28 4.71 4.31 3.46
C LEU A 28 3.31 4.92 3.42
N GLU A 29 2.99 5.59 2.33
CA GLU A 29 1.63 6.06 2.05
C GLU A 29 0.83 4.99 1.33
N VAL A 30 -0.04 4.30 2.07
CA VAL A 30 -0.82 3.22 1.47
C VAL A 30 -2.20 3.72 1.07
N MET A 31 -2.60 3.39 -0.15
CA MET A 31 -3.98 3.49 -0.60
C MET A 31 -4.64 2.11 -0.56
N PRO A 32 -5.51 1.81 0.42
CA PRO A 32 -6.11 0.48 0.57
C PRO A 32 -6.83 -0.01 -0.69
N GLY A 33 -7.62 0.87 -1.34
CA GLY A 33 -8.29 0.51 -2.58
C GLY A 33 -7.33 0.14 -3.73
N ALA A 34 -6.15 0.74 -3.81
CA ALA A 34 -5.17 0.38 -4.84
C ALA A 34 -4.47 -0.94 -4.52
N VAL A 35 -4.18 -1.21 -3.23
CA VAL A 35 -3.67 -2.51 -2.77
C VAL A 35 -4.66 -3.62 -3.09
N LEU A 36 -5.93 -3.45 -2.71
CA LEU A 36 -7.00 -4.41 -3.00
C LEU A 36 -7.14 -4.67 -4.50
N ARG A 37 -7.08 -3.61 -5.32
CA ARG A 37 -7.10 -3.74 -6.79
C ARG A 37 -5.91 -4.55 -7.30
N ALA A 38 -4.71 -4.33 -6.77
CA ALA A 38 -3.51 -5.09 -7.16
C ALA A 38 -3.61 -6.58 -6.80
N LEU A 39 -4.24 -6.89 -5.66
CA LEU A 39 -4.52 -8.24 -5.19
C LEU A 39 -5.73 -8.91 -5.88
N LYS A 40 -6.37 -8.23 -6.84
CA LYS A 40 -7.60 -8.68 -7.51
C LYS A 40 -8.77 -8.91 -6.53
N LEU A 41 -8.80 -8.16 -5.44
CA LEU A 41 -9.88 -8.17 -4.45
C LEU A 41 -10.88 -7.03 -4.70
N PRO A 42 -12.08 -7.09 -4.11
CA PRO A 42 -13.03 -5.97 -4.16
C PRO A 42 -12.38 -4.67 -3.65
N PHE A 43 -12.39 -3.63 -4.47
CA PHE A 43 -11.75 -2.35 -4.14
C PHE A 43 -12.69 -1.13 -4.22
N LYS A 44 -13.91 -1.34 -4.72
CA LYS A 44 -14.98 -0.33 -4.78
C LYS A 44 -16.20 -0.82 -4.01
N GLY A 45 -16.91 0.09 -3.35
CA GLY A 45 -18.19 -0.21 -2.69
C GLY A 45 -18.09 -0.91 -1.32
N TYR A 46 -16.92 -1.41 -0.91
CA TYR A 46 -16.75 -2.07 0.40
C TYR A 46 -16.86 -1.09 1.60
N LYS A 47 -16.67 0.22 1.38
CA LYS A 47 -16.83 1.23 2.43
C LYS A 47 -18.30 1.46 2.76
N ASN A 48 -19.03 2.05 1.80
CA ASN A 48 -20.39 2.55 2.00
C ASN A 48 -21.41 2.05 0.96
N GLY A 49 -21.05 1.08 0.12
CA GLY A 49 -21.95 0.53 -0.90
C GLY A 49 -23.01 -0.41 -0.32
N THR A 50 -24.05 -0.68 -1.11
CA THR A 50 -25.16 -1.58 -0.73
C THR A 50 -24.67 -2.99 -0.38
N ARG A 51 -23.63 -3.47 -1.06
CA ARG A 51 -23.01 -4.78 -0.82
C ARG A 51 -21.81 -4.74 0.12
N ARG A 52 -21.63 -3.67 0.91
CA ARG A 52 -20.40 -3.42 1.69
C ARG A 52 -19.98 -4.61 2.55
N LEU A 53 -20.90 -5.26 3.27
CA LEU A 53 -20.58 -6.36 4.18
C LEU A 53 -20.09 -7.60 3.40
N ASP A 54 -20.74 -7.94 2.29
CA ASP A 54 -20.30 -9.06 1.44
C ASP A 54 -18.92 -8.79 0.83
N LEU A 55 -18.66 -7.54 0.42
CA LEU A 55 -17.37 -7.17 -0.15
C LEU A 55 -16.27 -7.17 0.92
N ARG A 56 -16.53 -6.69 2.15
CA ARG A 56 -15.58 -6.77 3.27
C ARG A 56 -15.25 -8.22 3.62
N ARG A 57 -16.25 -9.10 3.64
CA ARG A 57 -16.05 -10.54 3.85
C ARG A 57 -15.15 -11.15 2.78
N GLN A 58 -15.45 -10.91 1.51
CA GLN A 58 -14.63 -11.37 0.37
C GLN A 58 -13.18 -10.86 0.44
N ILE A 59 -12.97 -9.63 0.92
CA ILE A 59 -11.63 -9.08 1.12
C ILE A 59 -10.91 -9.87 2.22
N LEU A 60 -11.53 -10.08 3.39
CA LEU A 60 -10.91 -10.77 4.52
C LEU A 60 -10.58 -12.23 4.19
N GLU A 61 -11.49 -12.94 3.53
CA GLU A 61 -11.28 -14.32 3.09
C GLU A 61 -10.20 -14.42 1.99
N GLY A 62 -10.20 -13.47 1.05
CA GLY A 62 -9.24 -13.49 -0.06
C GLY A 62 -7.84 -12.97 0.30
N LEU A 63 -7.67 -12.19 1.36
CA LEU A 63 -6.36 -11.63 1.73
C LEU A 63 -5.29 -12.71 1.95
N PRO A 64 -5.50 -13.73 2.81
CA PRO A 64 -4.53 -14.81 3.03
C PRO A 64 -4.20 -15.62 1.77
N GLU A 65 -5.16 -15.72 0.84
CA GLU A 65 -4.95 -16.45 -0.40
C GLU A 65 -4.06 -15.65 -1.35
N ARG A 66 -4.23 -14.32 -1.43
CA ARG A 66 -3.63 -13.50 -2.51
C ARG A 66 -2.22 -12.99 -2.21
N ILE A 67 -1.66 -13.30 -1.03
CA ILE A 67 -0.35 -12.82 -0.61
C ILE A 67 0.53 -13.97 -0.10
N PRO A 68 1.87 -13.87 -0.20
CA PRO A 68 2.79 -14.89 0.30
C PRO A 68 3.05 -14.80 1.82
N LEU A 69 2.23 -14.05 2.57
CA LEU A 69 2.41 -13.79 4.00
C LEU A 69 1.36 -14.53 4.80
N ALA A 70 1.77 -15.16 5.90
CA ALA A 70 0.84 -15.69 6.89
C ALA A 70 0.19 -14.53 7.66
N LEU A 71 -1.14 -14.59 7.86
CA LEU A 71 -1.92 -13.61 8.61
C LEU A 71 -2.60 -14.26 9.83
N PRO A 72 -1.84 -14.76 10.83
CA PRO A 72 -2.40 -15.56 11.92
C PRO A 72 -3.42 -14.82 12.78
N ASN A 73 -3.30 -13.49 12.88
CA ASN A 73 -4.18 -12.66 13.72
C ASN A 73 -5.36 -12.05 12.94
N LEU A 74 -5.55 -12.43 11.67
CA LEU A 74 -6.63 -11.86 10.85
C LEU A 74 -8.01 -12.29 11.34
N GLU A 75 -8.11 -13.51 11.87
CA GLU A 75 -9.34 -14.05 12.45
C GLU A 75 -9.81 -13.21 13.64
N ASP A 76 -8.89 -12.82 14.52
CA ASP A 76 -9.18 -11.97 15.69
C ASP A 76 -9.70 -10.58 15.31
N LEU A 77 -9.36 -10.09 14.11
CA LEU A 77 -9.75 -8.77 13.60
C LEU A 77 -10.99 -8.82 12.71
N GLN A 78 -11.58 -10.00 12.50
CA GLN A 78 -12.64 -10.20 11.51
C GLN A 78 -13.87 -9.34 11.82
N ASP A 79 -14.36 -9.37 13.06
CA ASP A 79 -15.56 -8.63 13.46
C ASP A 79 -15.35 -7.11 13.38
N ASP A 80 -14.18 -6.62 13.80
CA ASP A 80 -13.82 -5.20 13.73
C ASP A 80 -13.72 -4.70 12.28
N CYS A 81 -13.12 -5.50 11.39
CA CYS A 81 -13.04 -5.20 9.96
C CYS A 81 -14.42 -5.24 9.29
N MET A 82 -15.31 -6.14 9.72
CA MET A 82 -16.68 -6.23 9.23
C MET A 82 -17.50 -5.02 9.68
N ALA A 83 -17.31 -4.55 10.92
CA ALA A 83 -17.97 -3.37 11.46
C ALA A 83 -17.44 -2.05 10.85
N SER A 84 -16.13 -1.91 10.69
CA SER A 84 -15.49 -0.66 10.30
C SER A 84 -14.62 -0.80 9.05
N HIS A 85 -14.90 0.00 8.01
CA HIS A 85 -14.01 0.06 6.85
C HIS A 85 -12.66 0.70 7.17
N ASP A 86 -12.57 1.52 8.21
CA ASP A 86 -11.30 2.11 8.63
C ASP A 86 -10.40 1.07 9.29
N CYS A 87 -10.99 0.12 10.03
CA CYS A 87 -10.27 -1.05 10.54
C CYS A 87 -9.75 -1.92 9.38
N LEU A 88 -10.62 -2.21 8.39
CA LEU A 88 -10.20 -2.96 7.20
C LEU A 88 -9.11 -2.24 6.41
N ASP A 89 -9.22 -0.92 6.23
CA ASP A 89 -8.21 -0.10 5.55
C ASP A 89 -6.86 -0.15 6.30
N ALA A 90 -6.89 -0.15 7.63
CA ALA A 90 -5.68 -0.29 8.46
C ALA A 90 -5.02 -1.67 8.29
N VAL A 91 -5.81 -2.75 8.25
CA VAL A 91 -5.31 -4.10 7.97
C VAL A 91 -4.67 -4.18 6.58
N VAL A 92 -5.33 -3.62 5.56
CA VAL A 92 -4.79 -3.58 4.19
C VAL A 92 -3.50 -2.75 4.13
N ALA A 93 -3.42 -1.65 4.89
CA ALA A 93 -2.21 -0.86 5.01
C ALA A 93 -1.07 -1.64 5.68
N ALA A 94 -1.35 -2.39 6.74
CA ALA A 94 -0.37 -3.25 7.40
C ALA A 94 0.15 -4.36 6.45
N VAL A 95 -0.74 -4.98 5.67
CA VAL A 95 -0.35 -5.96 4.64
C VAL A 95 0.58 -5.33 3.61
N ALA A 96 0.25 -4.13 3.10
CA ALA A 96 1.11 -3.43 2.14
C ALA A 96 2.49 -3.11 2.74
N ALA A 97 2.55 -2.69 4.00
CA ALA A 97 3.82 -2.44 4.69
C ALA A 97 4.65 -3.71 4.87
N ALA A 98 4.03 -4.84 5.23
CA ALA A 98 4.70 -6.12 5.35
C ALA A 98 5.23 -6.64 4.00
N LEU A 99 4.42 -6.50 2.94
CA LEU A 99 4.82 -6.81 1.57
C LEU A 99 6.02 -5.96 1.13
N TRP A 100 5.97 -4.64 1.38
CA TRP A 100 7.10 -3.75 1.08
C TRP A 100 8.35 -4.17 1.84
N SER A 101 8.24 -4.46 3.13
CA SER A 101 9.38 -4.91 3.94
C SER A 101 9.98 -6.23 3.46
N THR A 102 9.22 -7.04 2.73
CA THR A 102 9.67 -8.35 2.21
C THR A 102 10.33 -8.20 0.85
N ASP A 103 9.68 -7.51 -0.09
CA ASP A 103 10.22 -7.26 -1.44
C ASP A 103 9.76 -5.87 -1.94
N PRO A 104 10.55 -4.80 -1.73
CA PRO A 104 10.20 -3.47 -2.22
C PRO A 104 10.06 -3.39 -3.75
N VAL A 105 10.67 -4.31 -4.50
CA VAL A 105 10.62 -4.31 -5.98
C VAL A 105 9.22 -4.64 -6.50
N MET A 106 8.34 -5.22 -5.67
CA MET A 106 6.95 -5.48 -6.04
C MET A 106 6.09 -4.20 -6.10
N PHE A 107 6.60 -3.07 -5.61
CA PHE A 107 5.91 -1.78 -5.67
C PHE A 107 6.52 -0.92 -6.77
N ARG A 108 5.66 -0.41 -7.65
CA ARG A 108 6.09 0.59 -8.64
C ARG A 108 6.28 1.92 -7.94
N LEU A 109 7.50 2.42 -7.95
CA LEU A 109 7.74 3.84 -7.77
C LEU A 109 7.18 4.56 -9.01
N PRO A 110 6.41 5.65 -8.85
CA PRO A 110 6.15 6.57 -9.95
C PRO A 110 7.48 7.00 -10.56
N ALA A 111 7.52 7.06 -11.89
CA ALA A 111 8.71 7.54 -12.60
C ALA A 111 9.01 8.98 -12.14
N PRO A 112 10.30 9.37 -12.04
CA PRO A 112 10.63 10.78 -11.90
C PRO A 112 9.93 11.56 -13.00
N PRO A 113 9.30 12.72 -12.71
CA PRO A 113 8.75 13.56 -13.77
C PRO A 113 9.86 13.85 -14.78
N ASP A 114 9.59 13.62 -16.07
CA ASP A 114 10.57 13.71 -17.14
C ASP A 114 11.40 15.00 -17.02
N GLY A 115 12.71 14.84 -16.87
CA GLY A 115 13.64 15.94 -16.67
C GLY A 115 13.68 16.86 -17.88
N ARG A 116 12.98 17.99 -17.80
CA ARG A 116 13.09 19.24 -18.58
C ARG A 116 12.23 20.26 -17.79
N GLU A 117 12.72 21.33 -17.17
CA GLU A 117 13.81 22.24 -17.50
C GLU A 117 14.20 23.08 -16.27
N ASN A 118 15.45 23.54 -16.31
CA ASN A 118 16.01 24.72 -15.64
C ASN A 118 16.48 24.59 -14.18
N GLY A 119 17.82 24.69 -14.07
CA GLY A 119 18.59 24.59 -12.85
C GLY A 119 18.17 25.56 -11.76
N SER A 120 18.59 25.19 -10.55
CA SER A 120 18.37 25.87 -9.27
C SER A 120 17.16 25.40 -8.47
N SER A 121 17.23 24.17 -7.95
CA SER A 121 16.99 23.86 -6.53
C SER A 121 17.31 22.38 -6.29
N LEU A 122 18.23 22.08 -5.38
CA LEU A 122 18.58 20.73 -4.92
C LEU A 122 17.49 20.05 -4.07
N MET A 123 16.25 20.53 -4.17
CA MET A 123 15.09 19.93 -3.56
C MET A 123 14.16 19.52 -4.69
N PRO A 124 13.88 18.22 -4.90
CA PRO A 124 12.81 17.82 -5.79
C PRO A 124 11.55 18.44 -5.19
N ASN A 125 11.05 19.50 -5.84
CA ASN A 125 9.84 20.20 -5.44
C ASN A 125 8.72 19.15 -5.41
N PRO A 126 8.18 18.76 -4.24
CA PRO A 126 7.11 17.78 -4.16
C PRO A 126 5.81 18.50 -4.55
N MET A 127 5.74 18.93 -5.81
CA MET A 127 4.54 19.43 -6.48
C MET A 127 3.61 18.28 -6.88
N ILE A 128 3.68 17.14 -6.18
CA ILE A 128 2.88 15.95 -6.41
C ILE A 128 2.27 15.55 -5.08
N GLU A 129 0.96 15.71 -5.00
CA GLU A 129 0.13 15.29 -3.90
C GLU A 129 -0.03 13.75 -3.94
N GLY A 130 0.50 13.04 -2.94
CA GLY A 130 0.21 11.62 -2.69
C GLY A 130 1.01 10.62 -3.54
N TRP A 131 1.92 9.89 -2.90
CA TRP A 131 2.56 8.71 -3.52
C TRP A 131 1.69 7.50 -3.18
N LEU A 132 0.75 7.12 -4.05
CA LEU A 132 -0.10 5.96 -3.79
C LEU A 132 0.69 4.67 -4.07
N TYR A 133 1.21 4.03 -3.02
CA TYR A 133 1.86 2.74 -3.13
C TYR A 133 0.82 1.63 -3.36
N ALA A 134 0.87 1.01 -4.53
CA ALA A 134 0.10 -0.17 -4.86
C ALA A 134 1.03 -1.25 -5.44
N PRO A 135 0.91 -2.52 -5.02
CA PRO A 135 1.66 -3.60 -5.64
C PRO A 135 1.40 -3.67 -7.14
N VAL A 136 2.42 -4.02 -7.91
CA VAL A 136 2.24 -4.40 -9.31
C VAL A 136 1.87 -5.87 -9.33
N HIS A 137 0.73 -6.20 -9.96
CA HIS A 137 0.29 -7.55 -10.35
C HIS A 137 1.19 -8.72 -9.89
N ILE A 138 0.82 -9.43 -8.81
CA ILE A 138 1.60 -10.53 -8.23
C ILE A 138 1.59 -11.80 -9.13
N GLY A 139 0.67 -11.88 -10.10
CA GLY A 139 0.44 -13.07 -10.93
C GLY A 139 1.61 -13.52 -11.81
N ASP A 140 2.53 -12.61 -12.20
CA ASP A 140 3.58 -12.94 -13.18
C ASP A 140 4.91 -13.37 -12.53
N ARG A 141 5.07 -13.24 -11.21
CA ARG A 141 6.34 -13.57 -10.51
C ARG A 141 6.36 -14.91 -9.79
N TYR A 142 5.23 -15.60 -9.66
CA TYR A 142 5.13 -16.90 -9.00
C TYR A 142 4.41 -17.91 -9.92
N PRO A 143 5.13 -18.56 -10.86
CA PRO A 143 4.56 -19.61 -11.69
C PRO A 143 4.22 -20.81 -10.79
N GLY A 144 2.95 -20.90 -10.39
CA GLY A 144 2.43 -21.91 -9.46
C GLY A 144 1.31 -21.41 -8.55
N PHE A 145 1.07 -20.10 -8.48
CA PHE A 145 -0.06 -19.55 -7.73
C PHE A 145 -1.32 -19.53 -8.61
N HIS A 146 -2.18 -20.54 -8.45
CA HIS A 146 -3.49 -20.60 -9.08
C HIS A 146 -4.57 -20.17 -8.09
N PRO A 147 -5.20 -19.00 -8.27
CA PRO A 147 -6.37 -18.66 -7.48
C PRO A 147 -7.56 -19.50 -7.93
N GLY A 148 -8.17 -20.23 -7.00
CA GLY A 148 -9.52 -20.78 -7.13
C GLY A 148 -10.57 -19.68 -7.23
#